data_AF-A0A976L4A9-F1
#
_entry.id   AF-A0A976L4A9-F1
#
_cell.length_a   1.000
_cell.length_b   1.000
_cell.length_c   1.000
_cell.angle_alpha   90.00
_cell.angle_beta   90.00
_cell.angle_gamma   90.00
#
_symmetry.space_group_name_H-M   'P 1'
#
loop_
_entity.id
_entity.type
_entity.pdbx_description
1 polymer ?
#
loop_
_entity_poly.entity_id
_entity_poly.type
_entity_poly.pdbx_seq_one_letter_code
_entity_poly.pdbx_strand_id
1 'polypeptide(L)'
;MNQQKIVSPTLSNNIIIDIYKESLSKDADFIKMIHLETQIKEVLLDGLNNDNGLQLLNIEKSLTASNTKEEMILAFSLNGINNGEELVNLFQNKVDLLKNIINKFPNLHQLNKAELKELYITSRASVLLKNNSGVNAVTSSCTNDCCRAYVNNVSDCWNTFALNSSVTVIFAAFQLYTTENLIEASRSILIGIGSTKLDGVRCENAAVRDYRLCMHYEQ
;
A
#
# COMPACT_ATOMS: atom_id res chain seq x y z
N MET A 1 -10.12 40.71 -33.68
CA MET A 1 -10.10 39.24 -33.83
C MET A 1 -9.87 38.63 -32.45
N ASN A 2 -10.94 38.16 -31.81
CA ASN A 2 -10.85 37.49 -30.51
C ASN A 2 -10.49 36.02 -30.76
N GLN A 3 -9.29 35.61 -30.39
CA GLN A 3 -8.95 34.20 -30.26
C GLN A 3 -9.73 33.66 -29.05
N GLN A 4 -10.80 32.92 -29.33
CA GLN A 4 -11.42 32.04 -28.34
C GLN A 4 -10.39 30.99 -27.94
N LYS A 5 -9.80 31.19 -26.77
CA LYS A 5 -9.05 30.17 -26.06
C LYS A 5 -10.04 29.03 -25.81
N ILE A 6 -9.89 27.91 -26.53
CA ILE A 6 -10.65 26.69 -26.28
C ILE A 6 -10.20 26.20 -24.91
N VAL A 7 -10.90 26.62 -23.87
CA VAL A 7 -10.79 26.05 -22.53
C VAL A 7 -11.46 24.69 -22.65
N SER A 8 -10.66 23.62 -22.70
CA SER A 8 -11.20 22.26 -22.56
C SER A 8 -12.00 22.22 -21.25
N PRO A 9 -13.23 21.68 -21.26
CA PRO A 9 -14.05 21.67 -20.05
C PRO A 9 -13.33 20.84 -18.99
N THR A 10 -12.93 21.48 -17.89
CA THR A 10 -12.45 20.80 -16.69
C THR A 10 -13.61 19.92 -16.21
N LEU A 11 -13.44 18.60 -16.28
CA LEU A 11 -14.41 17.69 -15.66
C LEU A 11 -14.44 17.97 -14.15
N SER A 12 -15.62 17.91 -13.53
CA SER A 12 -15.67 17.98 -12.07
C SER A 12 -14.99 16.75 -11.47
N ASN A 13 -14.29 16.93 -10.34
CA ASN A 13 -13.54 15.86 -9.68
C ASN A 13 -14.40 14.61 -9.38
N ASN A 14 -15.67 14.82 -9.02
CA ASN A 14 -16.62 13.71 -8.79
C ASN A 14 -16.85 12.86 -10.06
N ILE A 15 -16.94 13.49 -11.23
CA ILE A 15 -17.11 12.77 -12.50
C ILE A 15 -15.83 12.01 -12.85
N ILE A 16 -14.65 12.58 -12.57
CA ILE A 16 -13.36 11.90 -12.77
C ILE A 16 -13.28 10.63 -11.91
N ILE A 17 -13.63 10.74 -10.62
CA ILE A 17 -13.64 9.60 -9.70
C ILE A 17 -14.63 8.53 -10.18
N ASP A 18 -15.83 8.92 -10.59
CA ASP A 18 -16.86 7.98 -11.05
C ASP A 18 -16.46 7.21 -12.31
N ILE A 19 -15.79 7.85 -13.27
CA ILE A 19 -15.31 7.19 -14.49
C ILE A 19 -14.09 6.31 -14.18
N TYR A 20 -13.16 6.81 -13.37
CA TYR A 20 -11.89 6.13 -13.14
C TYR A 20 -12.02 4.96 -12.19
N LYS A 21 -12.97 4.97 -11.23
CA LYS A 21 -13.09 3.89 -10.23
C LYS A 21 -13.30 2.52 -10.88
N GLU A 22 -14.17 2.47 -11.90
CA GLU A 22 -14.45 1.25 -12.63
C GLU A 22 -13.34 0.90 -13.62
N SER A 23 -12.83 1.91 -14.34
CA SER A 23 -11.80 1.74 -15.36
C SER A 23 -10.48 1.25 -14.76
N LEU A 24 -10.04 1.83 -13.64
CA LEU A 24 -8.85 1.37 -12.89
C LEU A 24 -9.03 -0.06 -12.39
N SER A 25 -10.22 -0.43 -11.90
CA SER A 25 -10.46 -1.80 -11.40
C SER A 25 -10.33 -2.89 -12.45
N LYS A 26 -10.32 -2.52 -13.74
CA LYS A 26 -10.18 -3.41 -14.89
C LYS A 26 -8.81 -3.26 -15.58
N ASP A 27 -8.02 -2.27 -15.20
CA ASP A 27 -6.71 -2.02 -15.82
C ASP A 27 -5.69 -3.05 -15.35
N ALA A 28 -4.95 -3.61 -16.31
CA ALA A 28 -3.99 -4.68 -16.03
C ALA A 28 -2.80 -4.21 -15.18
N ASP A 29 -2.36 -2.96 -15.33
CA ASP A 29 -1.23 -2.44 -14.55
C ASP A 29 -1.68 -2.13 -13.12
N PHE A 30 -2.90 -1.60 -12.96
CA PHE A 30 -3.51 -1.43 -11.65
C PHE A 30 -3.66 -2.77 -10.91
N ILE A 31 -4.19 -3.81 -11.57
CA ILE A 31 -4.32 -5.14 -10.97
C ILE A 31 -2.95 -5.72 -10.57
N LYS A 32 -1.94 -5.63 -11.44
CA LYS A 32 -0.57 -6.04 -11.11
C LYS A 32 0.00 -5.27 -9.93
N MET A 33 -0.29 -3.96 -9.84
CA MET A 33 0.14 -3.12 -8.73
C MET A 33 -0.48 -3.58 -7.40
N ILE A 34 -1.76 -3.98 -7.39
CA ILE A 34 -2.40 -4.59 -6.20
C ILE A 34 -1.72 -5.91 -5.82
N HIS A 35 -1.30 -6.73 -6.79
CA HIS A 35 -0.60 -7.98 -6.50
C HIS A 35 0.82 -7.75 -5.95
N LEU A 36 1.56 -6.76 -6.47
CA LEU A 36 2.87 -6.39 -5.94
C LEU A 36 2.81 -5.96 -4.47
N GLU A 37 1.70 -5.38 -4.00
CA GLU A 37 1.52 -5.04 -2.57
C GLU A 37 1.60 -6.25 -1.66
N THR A 38 1.09 -7.39 -2.14
CA THR A 38 1.11 -8.64 -1.37
C THR A 38 2.54 -9.19 -1.30
N GLN A 39 3.26 -9.17 -2.42
CA GLN A 39 4.66 -9.63 -2.48
C GLN A 39 5.58 -8.73 -1.64
N ILE A 40 5.44 -7.41 -1.77
CA ILE A 40 6.18 -6.44 -0.95
C ILE A 40 5.94 -6.70 0.54
N LYS A 41 4.69 -6.94 0.93
CA LYS A 41 4.33 -7.28 2.31
C LYS A 41 5.05 -8.55 2.77
N GLU A 42 5.02 -9.62 1.98
CA GLU A 42 5.63 -10.91 2.33
C GLU A 42 7.15 -10.79 2.52
N VAL A 43 7.85 -10.17 1.56
CA VAL A 43 9.31 -9.96 1.62
C VAL A 43 9.70 -9.09 2.82
N LEU A 44 8.90 -8.07 3.15
CA LEU A 44 9.13 -7.25 4.33
C LEU A 44 8.81 -7.97 5.65
N LEU A 45 7.82 -8.86 5.67
CA LEU A 45 7.49 -9.63 6.87
C LEU A 45 8.59 -10.61 7.24
N ASP A 46 9.31 -11.15 6.26
CA ASP A 46 10.38 -12.12 6.48
C ASP A 46 11.59 -11.52 7.24
N GLY A 47 11.89 -10.22 7.04
CA GLY A 47 13.04 -9.54 7.65
C GLY A 47 12.73 -8.61 8.84
N LEU A 48 11.45 -8.33 9.11
CA LEU A 48 11.05 -7.38 10.14
C LEU A 48 10.70 -8.10 11.45
N ASN A 49 11.39 -7.72 12.53
CA ASN A 49 10.99 -8.06 13.87
C ASN A 49 9.85 -7.13 14.32
N ASN A 50 8.65 -7.68 14.41
CA ASN A 50 7.43 -6.93 14.75
C ASN A 50 7.46 -6.28 16.14
N ASP A 51 8.33 -6.72 17.04
CA ASP A 51 8.50 -6.14 18.38
C ASP A 51 9.57 -5.03 18.43
N ASN A 52 10.33 -4.85 17.35
CA ASN A 52 11.44 -3.91 17.30
C ASN A 52 11.08 -2.64 16.51
N GLY A 53 10.34 -1.74 17.15
CA GLY A 53 10.00 -0.43 16.56
C GLY A 53 11.22 0.43 16.17
N LEU A 54 12.39 0.17 16.78
CA LEU A 54 13.65 0.85 16.45
C LEU A 54 14.23 0.39 15.10
N GLN A 55 14.03 -0.88 14.72
CA GLN A 55 14.44 -1.42 13.42
C GLN A 55 13.80 -0.61 12.28
N LEU A 56 12.50 -0.32 12.38
CA LEU A 56 11.75 0.46 11.38
C LEU A 56 12.23 1.91 11.29
N LEU A 57 12.41 2.57 12.44
CA LEU A 57 12.93 3.95 12.48
C LEU A 57 14.33 4.05 11.86
N ASN A 58 15.18 3.04 12.10
CA ASN A 58 16.51 2.99 11.52
C ASN A 58 16.47 2.73 10.00
N ILE A 59 15.58 1.84 9.54
CA ILE A 59 15.32 1.62 8.10
C ILE A 59 14.92 2.94 7.44
N GLU A 60 13.91 3.63 7.99
CA GLU A 60 13.42 4.91 7.48
C GLU A 60 14.53 5.95 7.41
N LYS A 61 15.31 6.10 8.48
CA LYS A 61 16.43 7.06 8.54
C LYS A 61 17.51 6.74 7.51
N SER A 62 17.91 5.47 7.41
CA SER A 62 18.94 5.03 6.45
C SER A 62 18.49 5.20 5.00
N LEU A 63 17.22 4.93 4.69
CA LEU A 63 16.64 5.13 3.36
C LEU A 63 16.48 6.61 3.01
N THR A 64 16.16 7.45 4.00
CA THR A 64 16.14 8.92 3.86
C THR A 64 17.52 9.50 3.61
N ALA A 65 18.59 8.79 3.98
CA ALA A 65 19.96 9.16 3.65
C ALA A 65 20.46 8.55 2.34
N SER A 66 19.75 7.56 1.79
CA SER A 66 20.15 6.83 0.58
C SER A 66 19.84 7.62 -0.69
N ASN A 67 20.75 7.59 -1.66
CA ASN A 67 20.63 8.24 -2.97
C ASN A 67 20.72 7.25 -4.14
N THR A 68 21.21 6.03 -3.88
CA THR A 68 21.38 4.97 -4.88
C THR A 68 20.60 3.72 -4.52
N LYS A 69 20.41 2.84 -5.50
CA LYS A 69 19.77 1.53 -5.30
C LYS A 69 20.57 0.70 -4.29
N GLU A 70 21.89 0.74 -4.40
CA GLU A 70 22.84 0.03 -3.56
C GLU A 70 22.79 0.51 -2.10
N GLU A 71 22.69 1.82 -1.88
CA GLU A 71 22.50 2.39 -0.54
C GLU A 71 21.15 1.98 0.07
N MET A 72 20.09 1.88 -0.74
CA MET A 72 18.79 1.38 -0.26
C MET A 72 18.85 -0.10 0.14
N ILE A 73 19.51 -0.94 -0.67
CA ILE A 73 19.73 -2.36 -0.34
C ILE A 73 20.55 -2.49 0.95
N LEU A 74 21.60 -1.68 1.09
CA LEU A 74 22.42 -1.62 2.29
C LEU A 74 21.61 -1.17 3.51
N ALA A 75 20.73 -0.18 3.36
CA ALA A 75 19.84 0.28 4.43
C ALA A 75 18.92 -0.83 4.94
N PHE A 76 18.39 -1.67 4.05
CA PHE A 76 17.62 -2.86 4.44
C PHE A 76 18.48 -3.89 5.17
N SER A 77 19.65 -4.20 4.61
CA SER A 77 20.56 -5.22 5.15
C SER A 77 21.07 -4.86 6.54
N LEU A 78 21.46 -3.59 6.77
CA LEU A 78 21.92 -3.09 8.07
C LEU A 78 20.86 -3.18 9.16
N ASN A 79 19.60 -3.32 8.76
CA ASN A 79 18.46 -3.41 9.66
C ASN A 79 17.75 -4.76 9.56
N GLY A 80 18.45 -5.83 9.20
CA GLY A 80 17.94 -7.20 9.33
C GLY A 80 16.98 -7.67 8.21
N ILE A 81 16.81 -6.89 7.14
CA ILE A 81 16.10 -7.34 5.94
C ILE A 81 17.10 -7.93 4.96
N ASN A 82 17.14 -9.26 4.89
CA ASN A 82 18.11 -10.00 4.08
C ASN A 82 17.76 -10.00 2.58
N ASN A 83 16.49 -9.80 2.23
CA ASN A 83 16.00 -9.79 0.85
C ASN A 83 15.88 -8.35 0.29
N GLY A 84 16.80 -7.46 0.70
CA GLY A 84 16.75 -6.03 0.35
C GLY A 84 16.77 -5.76 -1.17
N GLU A 85 17.51 -6.57 -1.94
CA GLU A 85 17.54 -6.43 -3.40
C GLU A 85 16.19 -6.75 -4.06
N GLU A 86 15.57 -7.86 -3.66
CA GLU A 86 14.23 -8.23 -4.13
C GLU A 86 13.22 -7.13 -3.79
N LEU A 87 13.27 -6.61 -2.56
CA LEU A 87 12.38 -5.57 -2.10
C LEU A 87 12.52 -4.28 -2.92
N VAL A 88 13.75 -3.84 -3.20
CA VAL A 88 14.00 -2.66 -4.03
C VAL A 88 13.51 -2.88 -5.47
N ASN A 89 13.70 -4.08 -6.03
CA ASN A 89 13.17 -4.42 -7.36
C ASN A 89 11.62 -4.38 -7.39
N LEU A 90 10.95 -4.88 -6.35
CA LEU A 90 9.50 -4.81 -6.22
C LEU A 90 8.99 -3.37 -6.14
N PHE A 91 9.68 -2.49 -5.41
CA PHE A 91 9.35 -1.06 -5.41
C PHE A 91 9.51 -0.42 -6.77
N GLN A 92 10.60 -0.74 -7.48
CA GLN A 92 10.83 -0.22 -8.81
C GLN A 92 9.75 -0.66 -9.80
N ASN A 93 9.36 -1.94 -9.78
CA ASN A 93 8.24 -2.45 -10.56
C ASN A 93 6.93 -1.72 -10.23
N LYS A 94 6.69 -1.43 -8.94
CA LYS A 94 5.50 -0.70 -8.51
C LYS A 94 5.48 0.74 -9.03
N VAL A 95 6.63 1.41 -9.01
CA VAL A 95 6.81 2.75 -9.58
C VAL A 95 6.56 2.75 -11.09
N ASP A 96 7.05 1.76 -11.82
CA ASP A 96 6.88 1.71 -13.28
C ASP A 96 5.44 1.41 -13.69
N LEU A 97 4.72 0.55 -12.95
CA LEU A 97 3.28 0.36 -13.15
C LEU A 97 2.50 1.65 -12.87
N LEU A 98 2.87 2.41 -11.83
CA LEU A 98 2.24 3.70 -11.51
C LEU A 98 2.43 4.72 -12.63
N LYS A 99 3.62 4.81 -13.23
CA LYS A 99 3.86 5.67 -14.39
C LYS A 99 2.93 5.30 -15.55
N ASN A 100 2.76 4.01 -15.81
CA ASN A 100 1.84 3.54 -16.87
C ASN A 100 0.39 3.91 -16.56
N ILE A 101 -0.06 3.74 -15.31
CA ILE A 101 -1.39 4.14 -14.86
C ILE A 101 -1.58 5.65 -15.06
N ILE A 102 -0.66 6.49 -14.60
CA ILE A 102 -0.76 7.95 -14.74
C ILE A 102 -0.87 8.36 -16.22
N ASN A 103 -0.11 7.72 -17.10
CA ASN A 103 -0.19 7.96 -18.54
C ASN A 103 -1.54 7.56 -19.16
N LYS A 104 -2.16 6.48 -18.67
CA LYS A 104 -3.49 6.01 -19.12
C LYS A 104 -4.64 6.83 -18.54
N PHE A 105 -4.44 7.42 -17.37
CA PHE A 105 -5.46 8.16 -16.61
C PHE A 105 -5.02 9.61 -16.40
N PRO A 106 -4.95 10.41 -17.48
CA PRO A 106 -4.28 11.71 -17.46
C PRO A 106 -4.92 12.68 -16.48
N ASN A 107 -6.22 12.58 -16.15
CA ASN A 107 -6.88 13.51 -15.23
C ASN A 107 -6.63 13.20 -13.74
N LEU A 108 -5.82 12.18 -13.40
CA LEU A 108 -5.43 11.92 -12.00
C LEU A 108 -4.74 13.13 -11.35
N HIS A 109 -4.05 13.98 -12.12
CA HIS A 109 -3.41 15.19 -11.61
C HIS A 109 -4.39 16.25 -11.06
N GLN A 110 -5.68 16.15 -11.42
CA GLN A 110 -6.73 17.09 -11.00
C GLN A 110 -7.30 16.74 -9.63
N LEU A 111 -7.05 15.52 -9.15
CA LEU A 111 -7.54 15.02 -7.87
C LEU A 111 -6.59 15.40 -6.74
N ASN A 112 -7.15 15.81 -5.61
CA ASN A 112 -6.40 16.04 -4.38
C ASN A 112 -6.08 14.70 -3.66
N LYS A 113 -5.29 14.77 -2.58
CA LYS A 113 -4.87 13.59 -1.81
C LYS A 113 -6.03 12.72 -1.31
N ALA A 114 -7.12 13.34 -0.86
CA ALA A 114 -8.29 12.61 -0.34
C ALA A 114 -9.07 11.95 -1.48
N GLU A 115 -9.23 12.64 -2.61
CA GLU A 115 -9.90 12.12 -3.81
C GLU A 115 -9.13 10.97 -4.45
N LEU A 116 -7.80 11.08 -4.57
CA LEU A 116 -6.93 9.98 -5.02
C LEU A 116 -7.02 8.77 -4.09
N LYS A 117 -7.06 9.02 -2.77
CA LYS A 117 -7.28 7.97 -1.76
C LYS A 117 -8.62 7.27 -1.99
N GLU A 118 -9.71 8.01 -2.13
CA GLU A 118 -11.04 7.43 -2.34
C GLU A 118 -11.13 6.61 -3.63
N LEU A 119 -10.63 7.17 -4.74
CA LEU A 119 -10.56 6.50 -6.03
C LEU A 119 -9.84 5.17 -5.92
N TYR A 120 -8.66 5.18 -5.28
CA TYR A 120 -7.89 3.98 -5.08
C TYR A 120 -8.60 2.92 -4.27
N ILE A 121 -9.15 3.30 -3.10
CA ILE A 121 -9.82 2.38 -2.19
C ILE A 121 -10.96 1.67 -2.92
N THR A 122 -11.76 2.44 -3.65
CA THR A 122 -12.93 1.95 -4.37
C THR A 122 -12.53 1.03 -5.52
N SER A 123 -11.50 1.39 -6.30
CA SER A 123 -10.96 0.55 -7.37
C SER A 123 -10.33 -0.75 -6.85
N ARG A 124 -9.53 -0.67 -5.78
CA ARG A 124 -8.89 -1.83 -5.15
C ARG A 124 -9.91 -2.81 -4.59
N ALA A 125 -10.92 -2.31 -3.87
CA ALA A 125 -12.00 -3.15 -3.35
C ALA A 125 -12.67 -3.93 -4.49
N SER A 126 -12.90 -3.27 -5.63
CA SER A 126 -13.47 -3.89 -6.83
C SER A 126 -12.57 -4.98 -7.43
N VAL A 127 -11.24 -4.80 -7.42
CA VAL A 127 -10.28 -5.83 -7.86
C VAL A 127 -10.31 -7.04 -6.92
N LEU A 128 -10.26 -6.81 -5.61
CA LEU A 128 -10.21 -7.88 -4.62
C LEU A 128 -11.52 -8.67 -4.55
N LEU A 129 -12.67 -8.00 -4.66
CA LEU A 129 -13.97 -8.68 -4.71
C LEU A 129 -14.11 -9.59 -5.93
N LYS A 130 -13.51 -9.22 -7.07
CA LYS A 130 -13.48 -10.06 -8.28
C LYS A 130 -12.49 -11.23 -8.15
N ASN A 131 -11.41 -11.06 -7.40
CA ASN A 131 -10.33 -12.05 -7.27
C ASN A 131 -10.48 -12.98 -6.06
N ASN A 132 -11.40 -12.72 -5.11
CA ASN A 132 -11.58 -13.55 -3.91
C ASN A 132 -12.80 -14.46 -3.97
N SER A 133 -12.53 -15.72 -4.30
CA SER A 133 -13.16 -16.91 -3.73
C SER A 133 -12.55 -17.31 -2.36
N GLY A 134 -11.81 -16.42 -1.69
CA GLY A 134 -10.92 -16.77 -0.55
C GLY A 134 -11.23 -16.19 0.82
N VAL A 135 -12.12 -15.19 0.95
CA VAL A 135 -12.49 -14.62 2.29
C VAL A 135 -13.13 -15.69 3.19
N ASN A 136 -13.75 -16.71 2.57
CA ASN A 136 -14.41 -17.80 3.28
C ASN A 136 -13.48 -18.99 3.61
N ALA A 137 -12.22 -18.99 3.17
CA ALA A 137 -11.34 -20.16 3.37
C ALA A 137 -10.80 -20.22 4.81
N VAL A 138 -10.39 -19.08 5.39
CA VAL A 138 -9.81 -19.03 6.75
C VAL A 138 -10.88 -19.19 7.84
N THR A 139 -12.14 -18.80 7.56
CA THR A 139 -13.27 -18.96 8.49
C THR A 139 -13.73 -20.41 8.62
N SER A 140 -13.44 -21.27 7.63
CA SER A 140 -13.83 -22.69 7.63
C SER A 140 -13.07 -23.56 8.64
N SER A 141 -11.90 -23.11 9.12
CA SER A 141 -11.06 -23.82 10.12
C SER A 141 -11.27 -23.35 11.56
N CYS A 142 -12.08 -22.31 11.81
CA CYS A 142 -12.32 -21.79 13.16
C CYS A 142 -13.59 -22.40 13.78
N THR A 143 -13.42 -23.16 14.86
CA THR A 143 -14.51 -23.90 15.52
C THR A 143 -15.23 -23.13 16.63
N ASN A 144 -14.73 -21.96 17.04
CA ASN A 144 -15.34 -21.14 18.09
C ASN A 144 -15.35 -19.63 17.76
N ASP A 145 -16.16 -18.86 18.50
CA ASP A 145 -16.36 -17.43 18.27
C ASP A 145 -15.09 -16.60 18.51
N CYS A 146 -14.25 -17.00 19.47
CA CYS A 146 -12.97 -16.34 19.73
C CYS A 146 -12.01 -16.47 18.53
N CYS A 147 -11.92 -17.66 17.94
CA CYS A 147 -11.10 -17.92 16.75
C CYS A 147 -11.63 -17.14 15.54
N ARG A 148 -12.95 -17.12 15.33
CA ARG A 148 -13.58 -16.33 14.27
C ARG A 148 -13.28 -14.84 14.44
N ALA A 149 -13.45 -14.30 15.65
CA ALA A 149 -13.16 -12.90 15.95
C ALA A 149 -11.68 -12.58 15.75
N TYR A 150 -10.77 -13.47 16.16
CA TYR A 150 -9.33 -13.33 15.92
C TYR A 150 -8.98 -13.27 14.43
N VAL A 151 -9.44 -14.25 13.64
CA VAL A 151 -9.20 -14.32 12.20
C VAL A 151 -9.76 -13.10 11.48
N ASN A 152 -10.98 -12.67 11.82
CA ASN A 152 -11.59 -11.49 11.23
C ASN A 152 -10.83 -10.22 11.60
N ASN A 153 -10.46 -10.04 12.87
CA ASN A 153 -9.68 -8.88 13.32
C ASN A 153 -8.32 -8.83 12.63
N VAL A 154 -7.57 -9.95 12.56
CA VAL A 154 -6.29 -10.00 11.85
C VAL A 154 -6.46 -9.66 10.36
N SER A 155 -7.50 -10.19 9.71
CA SER A 155 -7.84 -9.84 8.33
C SER A 155 -8.13 -8.34 8.17
N ASP A 156 -8.87 -7.74 9.10
CA ASP A 156 -9.20 -6.31 9.09
C ASP A 156 -7.98 -5.42 9.36
N CYS A 157 -7.07 -5.86 10.23
CA CYS A 157 -5.76 -5.23 10.45
C CYS A 157 -4.94 -5.20 9.15
N TRP A 158 -4.92 -6.31 8.41
CA TRP A 158 -4.23 -6.40 7.14
C TRP A 158 -4.89 -5.59 6.03
N ASN A 159 -6.22 -5.52 6.01
CA ASN A 159 -6.94 -4.63 5.10
C ASN A 159 -6.58 -3.17 5.38
N THR A 160 -6.52 -2.78 6.65
CA THR A 160 -6.13 -1.42 7.07
C THR A 160 -4.68 -1.11 6.69
N PHE A 161 -3.75 -2.05 6.94
CA PHE A 161 -2.36 -1.98 6.48
C PHE A 161 -2.27 -1.77 4.95
N ALA A 162 -3.01 -2.58 4.19
CA ALA A 162 -2.98 -2.51 2.74
C ALA A 162 -3.58 -1.19 2.23
N LEU A 163 -4.65 -0.70 2.84
CA LEU A 163 -5.25 0.59 2.50
C LEU A 163 -4.28 1.75 2.74
N ASN A 164 -3.67 1.81 3.92
CA ASN A 164 -2.78 2.92 4.28
C ASN A 164 -1.46 2.89 3.47
N SER A 165 -0.94 1.71 3.11
CA SER A 165 0.34 1.57 2.39
C SER A 165 0.16 1.99 0.94
N SER A 166 -0.96 1.58 0.36
CA SER A 166 -1.30 1.92 -1.01
C SER A 166 -1.61 3.39 -1.21
N VAL A 167 -2.36 4.03 -0.30
CA VAL A 167 -2.61 5.47 -0.35
C VAL A 167 -1.30 6.25 -0.30
N THR A 168 -0.37 5.78 0.53
CA THR A 168 0.94 6.41 0.60
C THR A 168 1.74 6.18 -0.68
N VAL A 169 1.67 5.00 -1.29
CA VAL A 169 2.31 4.72 -2.57
C VAL A 169 1.76 5.60 -3.70
N ILE A 170 0.45 5.84 -3.74
CA ILE A 170 -0.16 6.70 -4.75
C ILE A 170 0.25 8.15 -4.54
N PHE A 171 0.31 8.58 -3.29
CA PHE A 171 0.79 9.92 -2.97
C PHE A 171 2.27 10.09 -3.32
N ALA A 172 3.09 9.07 -3.06
CA ALA A 172 4.50 9.01 -3.44
C ALA A 172 4.68 9.06 -4.98
N ALA A 173 3.81 8.37 -5.73
CA ALA A 173 3.83 8.40 -7.18
C ALA A 173 3.31 9.73 -7.75
N PHE A 174 2.37 10.38 -7.08
CA PHE A 174 1.95 11.73 -7.43
C PHE A 174 3.11 12.72 -7.22
N GLN A 175 3.84 12.58 -6.10
CA GLN A 175 5.07 13.35 -5.87
C GLN A 175 6.13 13.04 -6.92
N LEU A 176 6.30 11.78 -7.34
CA LEU A 176 7.18 11.43 -8.45
C LEU A 176 6.80 12.16 -9.74
N TYR A 177 5.51 12.22 -10.05
CA TYR A 177 5.03 12.88 -11.27
C TYR A 177 5.22 14.40 -11.22
N THR A 178 5.07 15.02 -10.06
CA THR A 178 5.24 16.47 -9.90
C THR A 178 6.68 16.90 -9.74
N THR A 179 7.56 16.03 -9.26
CA THR A 179 8.96 16.37 -8.93
C THR A 179 10.01 15.61 -9.72
N GLU A 180 9.61 14.59 -10.49
CA GLU A 180 10.47 13.62 -11.19
C GLU A 180 11.51 12.93 -10.28
N ASN A 181 11.31 12.96 -8.96
CA ASN A 181 12.29 12.48 -7.99
C ASN A 181 12.02 11.04 -7.55
N LEU A 182 12.71 10.09 -8.20
CA LEU A 182 12.62 8.65 -7.93
C LEU A 182 13.00 8.28 -6.50
N ILE A 183 13.95 9.02 -5.92
CA ILE A 183 14.42 8.79 -4.55
C ILE A 183 13.31 9.16 -3.57
N GLU A 184 12.66 10.31 -3.75
CA GLU A 184 11.56 10.72 -2.85
C GLU A 184 10.30 9.88 -3.00
N ALA A 185 10.01 9.37 -4.20
CA ALA A 185 8.92 8.42 -4.37
C ALA A 185 9.22 7.09 -3.67
N SER A 186 10.46 6.60 -3.76
CA SER A 186 10.91 5.39 -3.07
C SER A 186 10.88 5.58 -1.56
N ARG A 187 11.32 6.75 -1.06
CA ARG A 187 11.24 7.14 0.35
C ARG A 187 9.80 7.22 0.84
N SER A 188 8.90 7.88 0.11
CA SER A 188 7.49 7.97 0.49
C SER A 188 6.79 6.61 0.47
N ILE A 189 7.08 5.73 -0.51
CA ILE A 189 6.61 4.33 -0.50
C ILE A 189 7.10 3.63 0.78
N LEU A 190 8.37 3.83 1.15
CA LEU A 190 8.99 3.20 2.31
C LEU A 190 8.48 3.71 3.65
N ILE A 191 8.37 5.02 3.81
CA ILE A 191 7.76 5.68 4.98
C ILE A 191 6.30 5.25 5.11
N GLY A 192 5.59 5.11 3.98
CA GLY A 192 4.23 4.57 3.93
C GLY A 192 4.16 3.14 4.42
N ILE A 193 5.11 2.30 4.02
CA ILE A 193 5.17 0.91 4.46
C ILE A 193 5.58 0.80 5.94
N GLY A 194 6.51 1.63 6.40
CA GLY A 194 6.90 1.70 7.82
C GLY A 194 5.76 2.16 8.73
N SER A 195 5.02 3.21 8.32
CA SER A 195 3.86 3.73 9.04
C SER A 195 2.71 2.73 9.08
N THR A 196 2.49 2.01 7.98
CA THR A 196 1.40 1.02 7.91
C THR A 196 1.67 -0.23 8.71
N LYS A 197 2.92 -0.69 8.76
CA LYS A 197 3.30 -1.84 9.58
C LYS A 197 3.08 -1.57 11.07
N LEU A 198 3.35 -0.36 11.56
CA LEU A 198 3.05 -0.01 12.97
C LEU A 198 1.56 -0.14 13.29
N ASP A 199 0.67 0.31 12.39
CA ASP A 199 -0.77 0.18 12.60
C ASP A 199 -1.25 -1.27 12.44
N GLY A 200 -0.73 -2.00 11.45
CA GLY A 200 -1.02 -3.42 11.23
C GLY A 200 -0.58 -4.29 12.40
N VAL A 201 0.65 -4.12 12.88
CA VAL A 201 1.21 -4.87 14.03
C VAL A 201 0.53 -4.48 15.34
N ARG A 202 0.24 -3.20 15.57
CA ARG A 202 -0.57 -2.78 16.75
C ARG A 202 -1.94 -3.44 16.72
N CYS A 203 -2.54 -3.53 15.54
CA CYS A 203 -3.84 -4.14 15.35
C CYS A 203 -3.77 -5.68 15.51
N GLU A 204 -2.76 -6.36 14.96
CA GLU A 204 -2.56 -7.79 15.15
C GLU A 204 -2.26 -8.15 16.61
N ASN A 205 -1.40 -7.39 17.28
CA ASN A 205 -1.10 -7.58 18.69
C ASN A 205 -2.33 -7.35 19.57
N ALA A 206 -3.19 -6.38 19.21
CA ALA A 206 -4.50 -6.23 19.84
C ALA A 206 -5.39 -7.45 19.59
N ALA A 207 -5.46 -7.96 18.35
CA ALA A 207 -6.24 -9.14 18.00
C ALA A 207 -5.76 -10.40 18.76
N VAL A 208 -4.44 -10.60 18.89
CA VAL A 208 -3.84 -11.70 19.67
C VAL A 208 -4.18 -11.56 21.15
N ARG A 209 -4.07 -10.35 21.72
CA ARG A 209 -4.44 -10.10 23.12
C ARG A 209 -5.92 -10.40 23.36
N ASP A 210 -6.79 -9.89 22.49
CA ASP A 210 -8.24 -10.05 22.61
C ASP A 210 -8.63 -11.53 22.44
N TYR A 211 -7.94 -12.27 21.57
CA TYR A 211 -8.07 -13.73 21.45
C TYR A 211 -7.68 -14.46 22.73
N ARG A 212 -6.51 -14.13 23.32
CA ARG A 212 -6.05 -14.75 24.59
C ARG A 212 -7.03 -14.50 25.74
N LEU A 213 -7.54 -13.28 25.84
CA LEU A 213 -8.57 -12.91 26.81
C LEU A 213 -9.87 -13.69 26.59
N CYS A 214 -10.31 -13.81 25.33
CA CYS A 214 -11.52 -14.55 24.95
C CYS A 214 -11.41 -16.06 25.23
N MET A 215 -10.22 -16.63 25.03
CA MET A 215 -9.93 -18.04 25.31
C MET A 215 -9.58 -18.31 26.78
N HIS A 216 -9.55 -17.28 27.64
CA HIS A 216 -9.11 -17.35 29.03
C HIS A 216 -7.68 -17.91 29.21
N TYR A 217 -6.80 -17.68 28.24
CA TYR A 217 -5.37 -17.91 28.43
C TYR A 217 -4.84 -16.80 29.36
N GLU A 218 -4.36 -17.16 30.56
CA GLU A 218 -3.80 -16.22 31.53
C GLU A 218 -2.64 -15.38 30.94
N GLN A 219 -2.49 -14.14 31.43
CA GLN A 219 -1.52 -13.14 30.95
C GLN A 219 -0.07 -13.51 31.22
#